data_AF-A0A2V2VL98-F1
#
_entry.id   AF-A0A2V2VL98-F1
#
_cell.length_a   1.000
_cell.length_b   1.000
_cell.length_c   1.000
_cell.angle_alpha   90.00
_cell.angle_beta   90.00
_cell.angle_gamma   90.00
#
_symmetry.space_group_name_H-M   'P 1'
#
loop_
_entity.id
_entity.type
_entity.pdbx_description
1 polymer ?
#
loop_
_entity_poly.entity_id
_entity_poly.type
_entity_poly.pdbx_seq_one_letter_code
_entity_poly.pdbx_strand_id
1 'polypeptide(L)'
;MKLPSQTLQMVHQKLFHSSLPYFTDAALIEMYTSRSDDMRRVALSVLLTRAVIPHRIAQHLRFYTRVVEFSRMYGILFYEVLSRGSQYRVEATLHRMTKPMGYAMLSPSPEEVHHQPSLVSMPLIMQPRSDFYKDDPIVVLDFRSLYPSIIIAYNLCYSTCLGKVSKHRRGRLGVLTSYKQVDPLLLRLLAEDDMCPKSHRVTFAPNGCMFLSPEVRKGVLPQMLQALLDTRLEVLAALKHVAQPSGDNHMQRILQEQQTAIKNARKHNLWVHCGLLYWTNAVCGCRGCHSHAWASDT
;
A
#
# COMPACT_ATOMS: atom_id res chain seq x y z
N MET A 1 6.06 -14.72 1.51
CA MET A 1 6.05 -16.00 0.79
C MET A 1 5.11 -16.93 1.54
N LYS A 2 4.12 -17.53 0.88
CA LYS A 2 3.28 -18.54 1.55
C LYS A 2 4.04 -19.86 1.51
N LEU A 3 4.38 -20.37 2.68
CA LEU A 3 5.11 -21.62 2.87
C LEU A 3 4.25 -22.57 3.70
N PRO A 4 4.36 -23.89 3.46
CA PRO A 4 3.64 -24.89 4.26
C PRO A 4 4.13 -24.90 5.72
N SER A 5 5.39 -24.56 5.96
CA SER A 5 5.97 -24.39 7.30
C SER A 5 6.99 -23.26 7.31
N GLN A 6 7.15 -22.60 8.46
CA GLN A 6 8.09 -21.51 8.68
C GLN A 6 9.41 -21.97 9.33
N THR A 7 9.69 -23.28 9.32
CA THR A 7 10.96 -23.82 9.82
C THR A 7 12.14 -23.39 8.96
N LEU A 8 13.33 -23.26 9.57
CA LEU A 8 14.56 -22.84 8.90
C LEU A 8 14.89 -23.75 7.70
N GLN A 9 14.68 -25.05 7.86
CA GLN A 9 14.92 -26.07 6.84
C GLN A 9 14.02 -25.87 5.62
N MET A 10 12.72 -25.66 5.83
CA MET A 10 11.75 -25.45 4.75
C MET A 10 12.03 -24.15 3.99
N VAL A 11 12.33 -23.07 4.72
CA VAL A 11 12.69 -21.78 4.13
C VAL A 11 13.98 -21.92 3.31
N HIS A 12 15.01 -22.57 3.87
CA HIS A 12 16.27 -22.78 3.18
C HIS A 12 16.11 -23.65 1.93
N GLN A 13 15.42 -24.77 2.04
CA GLN A 13 15.17 -25.68 0.91
C GLN A 13 14.45 -24.96 -0.21
N LYS A 14 13.48 -24.10 0.09
CA LYS A 14 12.77 -23.40 -0.99
C LYS A 14 13.53 -22.23 -1.60
N LEU A 15 14.41 -21.57 -0.85
CA LEU A 15 15.21 -20.45 -1.39
C LEU A 15 16.49 -20.91 -2.09
N PHE A 16 17.13 -21.96 -1.59
CA PHE A 16 18.45 -22.41 -2.05
C PHE A 16 18.45 -23.81 -2.66
N HIS A 17 17.29 -24.45 -2.82
CA HIS A 17 17.14 -25.80 -3.38
C HIS A 17 18.03 -26.86 -2.70
N SER A 18 18.36 -26.66 -1.43
CA SER A 18 19.26 -27.51 -0.65
C SER A 18 18.71 -27.76 0.75
N SER A 19 18.80 -29.02 1.19
CA SER A 19 18.31 -29.44 2.50
C SER A 19 19.35 -29.17 3.57
N LEU A 20 18.91 -28.69 4.73
CA LEU A 20 19.75 -28.57 5.93
C LEU A 20 19.50 -29.78 6.84
N PRO A 21 20.55 -30.37 7.43
CA PRO A 21 20.38 -31.43 8.40
C PRO A 21 19.66 -30.90 9.65
N TYR A 22 18.79 -31.74 10.22
CA TYR A 22 18.08 -31.44 11.46
C TYR A 22 18.64 -32.30 12.59
N PHE A 23 19.04 -31.65 13.67
CA PHE A 23 19.46 -32.29 14.91
C PHE A 23 18.59 -31.75 16.04
N THR A 24 18.17 -32.64 16.94
CA THR A 24 17.50 -32.26 18.18
C THR A 24 18.49 -31.60 19.14
N ASP A 25 18.00 -30.77 20.05
CA ASP A 25 18.89 -30.07 20.99
C ASP A 25 19.57 -31.06 21.96
N ALA A 26 18.91 -32.17 22.31
CA ALA A 26 19.52 -33.25 23.08
C ALA A 26 20.71 -33.89 22.34
N ALA A 27 20.56 -34.19 21.05
CA ALA A 27 21.65 -34.74 20.25
C ALA A 27 22.82 -33.75 20.12
N LEU A 28 22.55 -32.44 20.00
CA LEU A 28 23.61 -31.42 19.96
C LEU A 28 24.39 -31.34 21.27
N ILE A 29 23.73 -31.44 22.41
CA ILE A 29 24.38 -31.45 23.74
C ILE A 29 25.27 -32.69 23.88
N GLU A 30 24.78 -33.86 23.48
CA GLU A 30 25.55 -35.11 23.52
C GLU A 30 26.80 -35.03 22.61
N MET A 31 26.63 -34.55 21.38
CA MET A 31 27.75 -34.37 20.44
C MET A 31 28.79 -33.37 20.96
N TYR A 32 28.35 -32.28 21.61
CA TYR A 32 29.24 -31.27 22.18
C TYR A 32 29.98 -31.74 23.46
N THR A 33 29.31 -32.52 24.31
CA THR A 33 29.90 -33.05 25.56
C THR A 33 30.74 -34.32 25.35
N SER A 34 30.63 -34.94 24.18
CA SER A 34 31.43 -36.10 23.82
C SER A 34 32.95 -35.83 23.95
N ARG A 35 33.73 -36.90 24.17
CA ARG A 35 35.20 -36.82 24.26
C ARG A 35 35.89 -36.68 22.89
N SER A 36 35.17 -36.94 21.80
CA SER A 36 35.72 -36.88 20.44
C SER A 36 35.70 -35.44 19.93
N ASP A 37 36.86 -34.94 19.53
CA ASP A 37 36.96 -33.59 18.96
C ASP A 37 36.23 -33.46 17.62
N ASP A 38 36.05 -34.56 16.87
CA ASP A 38 35.27 -34.55 15.62
C ASP A 38 33.79 -34.28 15.88
N MET A 39 33.21 -34.93 16.89
CA MET A 39 31.80 -34.75 17.25
C MET A 39 31.54 -33.34 17.80
N ARG A 40 32.50 -32.78 18.54
CA ARG A 40 32.47 -31.37 18.95
C ARG A 40 32.52 -30.42 17.76
N ARG A 41 33.40 -30.68 16.78
CA ARG A 41 33.48 -29.90 15.53
C ARG A 41 32.16 -29.93 14.76
N VAL A 42 31.51 -31.08 14.67
CA VAL A 42 30.20 -31.21 14.01
C VAL A 42 29.12 -30.44 14.78
N ALA A 43 29.07 -30.54 16.11
CA ALA A 43 28.11 -29.77 16.90
C ALA A 43 28.29 -28.26 16.70
N LEU A 44 29.54 -27.77 16.74
CA LEU A 44 29.87 -26.37 16.50
C LEU A 44 29.53 -25.92 15.07
N SER A 45 29.76 -26.75 14.05
CA SER A 45 29.44 -26.41 12.67
C SER A 45 27.94 -26.31 12.43
N VAL A 46 27.13 -27.15 13.10
CA VAL A 46 25.66 -27.07 13.06
C VAL A 46 25.17 -25.80 13.75
N LEU A 47 25.71 -25.45 14.93
CA LEU A 47 25.37 -24.20 15.63
C LEU A 47 25.74 -22.96 14.80
N LEU A 48 26.93 -22.96 14.18
CA LEU A 48 27.36 -21.91 13.27
C LEU A 48 26.40 -21.80 12.08
N THR A 49 25.98 -22.94 11.52
CA THR A 49 24.99 -22.97 10.42
C THR A 49 23.66 -22.35 10.87
N ARG A 50 23.18 -22.65 12.08
CA ARG A 50 21.95 -22.04 12.63
C ARG A 50 22.06 -20.51 12.73
N ALA A 51 23.25 -19.95 12.97
CA ALA A 51 23.48 -18.51 13.03
C ALA A 51 23.69 -17.85 11.65
N VAL A 52 24.44 -18.52 10.75
CA VAL A 52 24.82 -17.97 9.44
C VAL A 52 23.67 -18.04 8.43
N ILE A 53 22.86 -19.10 8.45
CA ILE A 53 21.79 -19.30 7.46
C ILE A 53 20.74 -18.18 7.50
N PRO A 54 20.22 -17.71 8.65
CA PRO A 54 19.30 -16.57 8.70
C PRO A 54 19.88 -15.32 8.04
N HIS A 55 21.17 -15.04 8.24
CA HIS A 55 21.84 -13.92 7.60
C HIS A 55 21.91 -14.11 6.08
N ARG A 56 22.26 -15.31 5.61
CA ARG A 56 22.29 -15.65 4.18
C ARG A 56 20.91 -15.55 3.53
N ILE A 57 19.86 -15.97 4.23
CA ILE A 57 18.45 -15.80 3.82
C ILE A 57 18.12 -14.31 3.70
N ALA A 58 18.47 -13.50 4.70
CA ALA A 58 18.22 -12.06 4.69
C ALA A 58 18.93 -11.36 3.51
N GLN A 59 20.17 -11.75 3.21
CA GLN A 59 20.91 -11.26 2.05
C GLN A 59 20.26 -11.68 0.73
N HIS A 60 19.87 -12.95 0.59
CA HIS A 60 19.23 -13.47 -0.61
C HIS A 60 17.88 -12.79 -0.90
N LEU A 61 17.09 -12.55 0.16
CA LEU A 61 15.81 -11.82 0.08
C LEU A 61 15.99 -10.30 -0.04
N ARG A 62 17.23 -9.80 0.02
CA ARG A 62 17.59 -8.37 0.03
C ARG A 62 16.87 -7.60 1.13
N PHE A 63 16.71 -8.24 2.29
CA PHE A 63 15.92 -7.74 3.40
C PHE A 63 16.39 -6.34 3.84
N TYR A 64 17.68 -6.16 4.11
CA TYR A 64 18.22 -4.90 4.61
C TYR A 64 18.03 -3.76 3.61
N THR A 65 18.42 -3.96 2.35
CA THR A 65 18.26 -2.96 1.28
C THR A 65 16.80 -2.59 1.11
N ARG A 66 15.90 -3.58 1.06
CA ARG A 66 14.47 -3.34 0.93
C ARG A 66 13.93 -2.49 2.07
N VAL A 67 14.25 -2.83 3.32
CA VAL A 67 13.72 -2.10 4.49
C VAL A 67 14.25 -0.67 4.52
N VAL A 68 15.53 -0.45 4.21
CA VAL A 68 16.10 0.90 4.09
C VAL A 68 15.42 1.72 3.00
N GLU A 69 15.20 1.15 1.81
CA GLU A 69 14.53 1.88 0.72
C GLU A 69 13.06 2.19 1.05
N PHE A 70 12.38 1.31 1.78
CA PHE A 70 11.02 1.61 2.28
C PHE A 70 11.04 2.73 3.33
N SER A 71 11.99 2.69 4.26
CA SER A 71 12.20 3.72 5.28
C SER A 71 12.44 5.08 4.63
N ARG A 72 13.32 5.15 3.62
CA ARG A 72 13.60 6.37 2.84
C ARG A 72 12.38 6.89 2.09
N MET A 73 11.65 6.01 1.41
CA MET A 73 10.48 6.39 0.59
C MET A 73 9.32 6.94 1.43
N TYR A 74 8.98 6.31 2.56
CA TYR A 74 7.91 6.82 3.45
C TYR A 74 8.42 7.88 4.44
N GLY A 75 9.74 7.99 4.62
CA GLY A 75 10.41 8.84 5.61
C GLY A 75 10.28 8.32 7.06
N ILE A 76 10.02 7.03 7.30
CA ILE A 76 9.86 6.48 8.66
C ILE A 76 11.14 5.79 9.13
N LEU A 77 11.26 5.48 10.42
CA LEU A 77 12.42 4.77 10.96
C LEU A 77 12.49 3.32 10.45
N PHE A 78 13.70 2.77 10.40
CA PHE A 78 13.94 1.40 9.92
C PHE A 78 13.07 0.36 10.65
N TYR A 79 13.01 0.43 11.98
CA TYR A 79 12.22 -0.49 12.80
C TYR A 79 10.71 -0.33 12.60
N GLU A 80 10.23 0.88 12.28
CA GLU A 80 8.82 1.16 12.06
C GLU A 80 8.30 0.53 10.77
N VAL A 81 9.18 0.36 9.77
CA VAL A 81 8.84 -0.39 8.55
C VAL A 81 8.46 -1.84 8.90
N LEU A 82 9.09 -2.44 9.90
CA LEU A 82 8.88 -3.83 10.31
C LEU A 82 7.72 -3.98 11.29
N SER A 83 7.65 -3.09 12.29
CA SER A 83 6.73 -3.20 13.41
C SER A 83 5.38 -2.53 13.17
N ARG A 84 5.32 -1.47 12.35
CA ARG A 84 4.10 -0.68 12.15
C ARG A 84 3.35 -1.11 10.90
N GLY A 85 2.03 -1.02 10.99
CA GLY A 85 1.12 -1.33 9.89
C GLY A 85 1.18 -0.29 8.77
N SER A 86 0.41 -0.55 7.72
CA SER A 86 0.30 0.34 6.57
C SER A 86 -0.29 1.73 6.91
N GLN A 87 -1.08 1.83 8.00
CA GLN A 87 -1.72 3.08 8.44
C GLN A 87 -0.69 4.14 8.75
N TYR A 88 0.26 3.77 9.61
CA TYR A 88 1.37 4.61 10.00
C TYR A 88 2.16 5.17 8.81
N ARG A 89 2.33 4.36 7.75
CA ARG A 89 3.08 4.76 6.56
C ARG A 89 2.35 5.82 5.74
N VAL A 90 1.04 5.68 5.58
CA VAL A 90 0.20 6.65 4.87
C VAL A 90 0.11 7.94 5.67
N GLU A 91 -0.16 7.86 6.97
CA GLU A 91 -0.24 9.02 7.87
C GLU A 91 1.07 9.80 7.91
N ALA A 92 2.21 9.12 8.03
CA ALA A 92 3.52 9.77 8.03
C ALA A 92 3.80 10.52 6.72
N THR A 93 3.47 9.91 5.57
CA THR A 93 3.65 10.54 4.26
C THR A 93 2.69 11.72 4.07
N LEU A 94 1.43 11.53 4.44
CA LEU A 94 0.40 12.56 4.33
C LEU A 94 0.74 13.75 5.23
N HIS A 95 1.13 13.51 6.48
CA HIS A 95 1.52 14.55 7.44
C HIS A 95 2.68 15.41 6.90
N ARG A 96 3.70 14.79 6.29
CA ARG A 96 4.82 15.50 5.67
C ARG A 96 4.40 16.41 4.53
N MET A 97 3.42 15.99 3.74
CA MET A 97 2.87 16.79 2.64
C MET A 97 1.96 17.91 3.17
N THR A 98 1.13 17.63 4.18
CA THR A 98 0.11 18.57 4.68
C THR A 98 0.67 19.67 5.58
N LYS A 99 1.69 19.37 6.39
CA LYS A 99 2.29 20.31 7.34
C LYS A 99 2.80 21.60 6.68
N PRO A 100 3.62 21.58 5.61
CA PRO A 100 4.09 22.81 4.96
C PRO A 100 2.96 23.59 4.26
N MET A 101 1.85 22.93 3.93
CA MET A 101 0.67 23.56 3.34
C MET A 101 -0.26 24.20 4.38
N GLY A 102 0.06 24.11 5.68
CA GLY A 102 -0.76 24.68 6.76
C GLY A 102 -2.04 23.89 7.07
N TYR A 103 -2.14 22.62 6.66
CA TYR A 103 -3.29 21.78 6.98
C TYR A 103 -3.14 21.13 8.37
N ALA A 104 -4.25 21.05 9.09
CA ALA A 104 -4.40 20.23 10.29
C ALA A 104 -5.12 18.93 9.95
N MET A 105 -4.65 17.81 10.51
CA MET A 105 -5.28 16.50 10.35
C MET A 105 -6.32 16.28 11.45
N LEU A 106 -7.40 15.59 11.10
CA LEU A 106 -8.43 15.17 12.06
C LEU A 106 -8.01 13.89 12.76
N SER A 107 -8.21 13.84 14.08
CA SER A 107 -7.93 12.67 14.92
C SER A 107 -9.22 12.24 15.62
N PRO A 108 -10.12 11.52 14.93
CA PRO A 108 -11.38 11.06 15.52
C PRO A 108 -11.17 9.97 16.57
N SER A 109 -12.10 9.88 17.53
CA SER A 109 -12.11 8.81 18.53
C SER A 109 -12.58 7.48 17.92
N PRO A 110 -12.20 6.32 18.49
CA PRO A 110 -12.70 5.01 18.06
C PRO A 110 -14.22 4.92 17.95
N GLU A 111 -14.95 5.59 18.85
CA GLU A 111 -16.41 5.64 18.88
C GLU A 111 -16.97 6.42 17.69
N GLU A 112 -16.38 7.57 17.36
CA GLU A 112 -16.77 8.36 16.19
C GLU A 112 -16.58 7.59 14.89
N VAL A 113 -15.51 6.79 14.81
CA VAL A 113 -15.26 5.88 13.67
C VAL A 113 -16.32 4.80 13.60
N HIS A 114 -16.68 4.20 14.74
CA HIS A 114 -17.67 3.14 14.79
C HIS A 114 -19.05 3.62 14.33
N HIS A 115 -19.42 4.85 14.70
CA HIS A 115 -20.70 5.43 14.33
C HIS A 115 -20.78 5.97 12.90
N GLN A 116 -19.69 5.96 12.12
CA GLN A 116 -19.67 6.54 10.78
C GLN A 116 -20.62 5.79 9.82
N PRO A 117 -21.14 6.45 8.75
CA PRO A 117 -22.01 5.79 7.79
C PRO A 117 -21.36 4.55 7.16
N SER A 118 -22.13 3.50 6.94
CA SER A 118 -21.66 2.29 6.26
C SER A 118 -21.32 2.54 4.79
N LEU A 119 -20.41 1.72 4.25
CA LEU A 119 -20.06 1.70 2.83
C LEU A 119 -21.29 1.35 1.97
N VAL A 120 -21.53 2.13 0.91
CA VAL A 120 -22.70 1.94 0.03
C VAL A 120 -22.31 1.36 -1.35
N SER A 121 -21.10 1.61 -1.85
CA SER A 121 -20.65 1.01 -3.13
C SER A 121 -19.92 -0.32 -2.94
N MET A 122 -19.97 -1.15 -3.99
CA MET A 122 -19.33 -2.45 -4.06
C MET A 122 -18.65 -2.58 -5.44
N PRO A 123 -17.47 -3.22 -5.55
CA PRO A 123 -16.88 -3.48 -6.85
C PRO A 123 -17.81 -4.32 -7.72
N LEU A 124 -17.83 -4.03 -9.02
CA LEU A 124 -18.52 -4.86 -10.00
C LEU A 124 -17.70 -6.13 -10.24
N ILE A 125 -18.31 -7.28 -9.92
CA ILE A 125 -17.80 -8.59 -10.31
C ILE A 125 -18.76 -9.12 -11.37
N MET A 126 -18.29 -9.19 -12.61
CA MET A 126 -19.10 -9.75 -13.70
C MET A 126 -19.23 -11.26 -13.51
N GLN A 127 -20.40 -11.81 -13.83
CA GLN A 127 -20.60 -13.25 -13.81
C GLN A 127 -19.71 -13.90 -14.89
N PRO A 128 -18.82 -14.83 -14.52
CA PRO A 128 -17.98 -15.50 -15.49
C PRO A 128 -18.81 -16.45 -16.34
N ARG A 129 -18.46 -16.57 -17.63
CA ARG A 129 -18.94 -17.65 -18.49
C ARG A 129 -18.01 -18.85 -18.33
N SER A 130 -18.44 -19.81 -17.53
CA SER A 130 -17.70 -21.05 -17.27
C SER A 130 -17.75 -21.96 -18.49
N ASP A 131 -16.64 -22.06 -19.20
CA ASP A 131 -16.46 -22.97 -20.33
C ASP A 131 -14.97 -23.26 -20.55
N PHE A 132 -14.67 -24.20 -21.45
CA PHE A 132 -13.32 -24.51 -21.90
C PHE A 132 -13.04 -23.89 -23.28
N TYR A 133 -12.36 -22.73 -23.27
CA TYR A 133 -12.01 -21.98 -24.47
C TYR A 133 -10.78 -22.62 -25.17
N LYS A 134 -11.03 -23.45 -26.19
CA LYS A 134 -9.98 -24.14 -26.97
C LYS A 134 -9.44 -23.32 -28.14
N ASP A 135 -10.35 -22.79 -28.94
CA ASP A 135 -10.04 -22.28 -30.27
C ASP A 135 -9.83 -20.75 -30.29
N ASP A 136 -10.40 -20.04 -29.32
CA ASP A 136 -10.35 -18.58 -29.22
C ASP A 136 -9.38 -18.09 -28.14
N PRO A 137 -8.40 -17.22 -28.47
CA PRO A 137 -7.51 -16.63 -27.47
C PRO A 137 -8.24 -15.61 -26.58
N ILE A 138 -8.09 -15.74 -25.26
CA ILE A 138 -8.68 -14.82 -24.29
C ILE A 138 -7.72 -13.66 -24.03
N VAL A 139 -8.12 -12.44 -24.41
CA VAL A 139 -7.37 -11.21 -24.11
C VAL A 139 -7.73 -10.74 -22.69
N VAL A 140 -6.70 -10.58 -21.84
CA VAL A 140 -6.85 -10.08 -20.47
C VAL A 140 -6.45 -8.61 -20.40
N LEU A 141 -7.42 -7.75 -20.12
CA LEU A 141 -7.22 -6.31 -19.93
C LEU A 141 -7.30 -5.96 -18.44
N ASP A 142 -6.31 -5.21 -17.94
CA ASP A 142 -6.28 -4.73 -16.56
C ASP A 142 -5.87 -3.25 -16.52
N PHE A 143 -6.42 -2.51 -15.55
CA PHE A 143 -6.07 -1.13 -15.32
C PHE A 143 -4.76 -1.02 -14.55
N ARG A 144 -3.83 -0.21 -15.06
CA ARG A 144 -2.61 0.13 -14.33
C ARG A 144 -2.91 1.09 -13.17
N SER A 145 -3.18 0.52 -12.00
CA SER A 145 -3.45 1.30 -10.77
C SER A 145 -4.78 2.09 -10.82
N LEU A 146 -5.89 1.39 -11.06
CA LEU A 146 -7.26 1.94 -11.18
C LEU A 146 -7.59 3.06 -10.16
N TYR A 147 -7.52 2.76 -8.86
CA TYR A 147 -7.95 3.71 -7.82
C TYR A 147 -7.08 4.97 -7.73
N PRO A 148 -5.73 4.89 -7.70
CA PRO A 148 -4.91 6.08 -7.82
C PRO A 148 -5.23 6.93 -9.05
N SER A 149 -5.46 6.30 -10.21
CA SER A 149 -5.83 7.03 -11.43
C SER A 149 -7.17 7.77 -11.29
N ILE A 150 -8.19 7.13 -10.71
CA ILE A 150 -9.48 7.78 -10.42
C ILE A 150 -9.30 8.95 -9.46
N ILE A 151 -8.54 8.76 -8.38
CA ILE A 151 -8.30 9.80 -7.37
C ILE A 151 -7.65 11.04 -8.00
N ILE A 152 -6.64 10.83 -8.86
CA ILE A 152 -5.94 11.91 -9.56
C ILE A 152 -6.85 12.58 -10.58
N ALA A 153 -7.50 11.80 -11.45
CA ALA A 153 -8.32 12.31 -12.55
C ALA A 153 -9.50 13.17 -12.06
N TYR A 154 -10.16 12.77 -10.97
CA TYR A 154 -11.33 13.46 -10.43
C TYR A 154 -11.00 14.32 -9.19
N ASN A 155 -9.71 14.54 -8.91
CA ASN A 155 -9.22 15.38 -7.80
C ASN A 155 -9.84 15.04 -6.43
N LEU A 156 -9.97 13.74 -6.16
CA LEU A 156 -10.65 13.20 -4.97
C LEU A 156 -9.77 13.35 -3.73
N CYS A 157 -10.11 14.27 -2.82
CA CYS A 157 -9.33 14.51 -1.62
C CYS A 157 -10.16 15.04 -0.46
N TYR A 158 -9.67 14.86 0.77
CA TYR A 158 -10.16 15.55 1.96
C TYR A 158 -10.18 17.07 1.79
N SER A 159 -9.12 17.64 1.21
CA SER A 159 -8.96 19.09 1.07
C SER A 159 -9.79 19.72 -0.06
N THR A 160 -10.43 18.89 -0.90
CA THR A 160 -11.26 19.32 -2.03
C THR A 160 -12.72 18.90 -1.85
N CYS A 161 -13.06 18.14 -0.81
CA CYS A 161 -14.42 17.66 -0.56
C CYS A 161 -15.32 18.79 -0.03
N LEU A 162 -16.47 18.98 -0.70
CA LEU A 162 -17.50 19.96 -0.33
C LEU A 162 -18.73 19.31 0.35
N GLY A 163 -18.68 18.00 0.60
CA GLY A 163 -19.77 17.22 1.17
C GLY A 163 -20.72 16.62 0.13
N LYS A 164 -21.83 16.04 0.61
CA LYS A 164 -22.87 15.43 -0.23
C LYS A 164 -23.87 16.47 -0.73
N VAL A 165 -24.35 16.30 -1.96
CA VAL A 165 -25.49 17.08 -2.47
C VAL A 165 -26.69 16.81 -1.56
N SER A 166 -27.15 17.85 -0.86
CA SER A 166 -28.26 17.77 0.10
C SER A 166 -29.01 19.09 0.11
N LYS A 167 -30.31 19.04 0.42
CA LYS A 167 -31.14 20.23 0.64
C LYS A 167 -30.80 20.93 1.97
N HIS A 168 -30.16 20.22 2.90
CA HIS A 168 -29.83 20.73 4.24
C HIS A 168 -28.40 21.27 4.30
N ARG A 169 -28.24 22.49 4.82
CA ARG A 169 -26.94 23.20 4.97
C ARG A 169 -25.93 22.51 5.90
N ARG A 170 -26.42 21.63 6.77
CA ARG A 170 -25.60 20.78 7.64
C ARG A 170 -25.86 19.34 7.27
N GLY A 171 -24.78 18.62 7.01
CA GLY A 171 -24.82 17.19 6.72
C GLY A 171 -23.72 16.48 7.47
N ARG A 172 -23.77 15.15 7.41
CA ARG A 172 -22.71 14.30 7.93
C ARG A 172 -21.70 14.00 6.83
N LEU A 173 -20.41 14.16 7.12
CA LEU A 173 -19.31 13.78 6.22
C LEU A 173 -18.35 12.85 6.96
N GLY A 174 -18.54 11.54 6.78
CA GLY A 174 -17.77 10.51 7.50
C GLY A 174 -17.97 10.62 9.01
N VAL A 175 -16.86 10.80 9.72
CA VAL A 175 -16.84 11.01 11.18
C VAL A 175 -17.39 12.38 11.60
N LEU A 176 -17.38 13.38 10.71
CA LEU A 176 -17.89 14.71 11.02
C LEU A 176 -19.42 14.69 11.01
N THR A 177 -20.03 14.74 12.19
CA THR A 177 -21.49 14.73 12.38
C THR A 177 -22.16 16.02 11.94
N SER A 178 -21.47 17.16 12.08
CA SER A 178 -21.97 18.49 11.71
C SER A 178 -21.00 19.19 10.74
N TYR A 179 -20.93 18.68 9.50
CA TYR A 179 -20.23 19.36 8.42
C TYR A 179 -21.11 20.48 7.85
N LYS A 180 -20.67 21.72 8.00
CA LYS A 180 -21.35 22.91 7.47
C LYS A 180 -20.92 23.13 6.03
N GLN A 181 -21.86 23.08 5.10
CA GLN A 181 -21.62 23.47 3.71
C GLN A 181 -21.47 24.99 3.62
N VAL A 182 -20.49 25.44 2.84
CA VAL A 182 -20.25 26.87 2.61
C VAL A 182 -21.05 27.30 1.39
N ASP A 183 -22.35 27.54 1.57
CA ASP A 183 -23.29 27.85 0.49
C ASP A 183 -22.85 29.04 -0.40
N PRO A 184 -22.31 30.17 0.12
CA PRO A 184 -21.89 31.28 -0.74
C PRO A 184 -20.72 30.93 -1.66
N LEU A 185 -19.81 30.07 -1.20
CA LEU A 185 -18.71 29.57 -2.01
C LEU A 185 -19.24 28.61 -3.07
N LEU A 186 -20.14 27.69 -2.69
CA LEU A 186 -20.74 26.74 -3.63
C LEU A 186 -21.54 27.47 -4.73
N LEU A 187 -22.36 28.46 -4.36
CA LEU A 187 -23.11 29.29 -5.31
C LEU A 187 -22.18 30.04 -6.27
N ARG A 188 -21.05 30.59 -5.79
CA ARG A 188 -20.04 31.24 -6.66
C ARG A 188 -19.29 30.26 -7.56
N LEU A 189 -19.16 29.01 -7.16
CA LEU A 189 -18.51 27.96 -7.95
C LEU A 189 -19.46 27.37 -8.98
N LEU A 190 -20.77 27.39 -8.73
CA LEU A 190 -21.83 26.92 -9.61
C LEU A 190 -22.43 28.03 -10.48
N ALA A 191 -22.17 29.30 -10.16
CA ALA A 191 -22.61 30.43 -10.98
C ALA A 191 -22.01 30.30 -12.38
N GLU A 192 -22.88 30.28 -13.38
CA GLU A 192 -22.47 30.33 -14.78
C GLU A 192 -21.99 31.75 -15.08
N ASP A 193 -20.69 31.91 -15.31
CA ASP A 193 -20.16 33.13 -15.91
C ASP A 193 -20.42 33.04 -17.42
N ASP A 194 -21.29 33.89 -17.97
CA ASP A 194 -21.63 33.99 -19.42
C ASP A 194 -20.39 34.17 -20.33
N MET A 195 -19.21 34.45 -19.75
CA MET A 195 -17.95 34.69 -20.44
C MET A 195 -17.02 33.45 -20.50
N CYS A 196 -17.35 32.34 -19.82
CA CYS A 196 -16.47 31.16 -19.77
C CYS A 196 -17.25 29.84 -19.88
N PRO A 197 -17.52 29.34 -21.09
CA PRO A 197 -18.51 28.27 -21.30
C PRO A 197 -18.13 26.87 -20.76
N LYS A 198 -16.98 26.65 -20.10
CA LYS A 198 -16.45 25.27 -19.90
C LYS A 198 -15.59 24.96 -18.66
N SER A 199 -15.44 25.80 -17.65
CA SER A 199 -14.72 25.38 -16.42
C SER A 199 -15.70 24.89 -15.35
N HIS A 200 -16.02 23.60 -15.34
CA HIS A 200 -16.72 22.97 -14.23
C HIS A 200 -15.83 23.07 -12.98
N ARG A 201 -16.02 24.11 -12.16
CA ARG A 201 -15.24 24.34 -10.93
C ARG A 201 -15.51 23.27 -9.85
N VAL A 202 -16.56 22.47 -10.04
CA VAL A 202 -16.97 21.38 -9.16
C VAL A 202 -17.14 20.07 -9.95
N THR A 203 -16.59 18.99 -9.42
CA THR A 203 -16.74 17.63 -9.91
C THR A 203 -17.73 16.88 -9.03
N PHE A 204 -18.75 16.26 -9.63
CA PHE A 204 -19.73 15.43 -8.93
C PHE A 204 -19.34 13.95 -9.06
N ALA A 205 -19.20 13.28 -7.92
CA ALA A 205 -18.97 11.85 -7.89
C ALA A 205 -20.30 11.08 -7.92
N PRO A 206 -20.34 9.84 -8.46
CA PRO A 206 -21.57 9.04 -8.59
C PRO A 206 -22.29 8.73 -7.27
N ASN A 207 -21.59 8.84 -6.14
CA ASN A 207 -22.12 8.70 -4.80
C ASN A 207 -22.84 9.96 -4.26
N GLY A 208 -22.96 11.02 -5.07
CA GLY A 208 -23.53 12.31 -4.70
C GLY A 208 -22.60 13.23 -3.91
N CYS A 209 -21.31 12.94 -3.81
CA CYS A 209 -20.32 13.84 -3.19
C CYS A 209 -19.77 14.86 -4.20
N MET A 210 -19.47 16.05 -3.71
CA MET A 210 -18.93 17.16 -4.50
C MET A 210 -17.45 17.39 -4.18
N PHE A 211 -16.66 17.65 -5.22
CA PHE A 211 -15.22 17.92 -5.15
C PHE A 211 -14.86 19.19 -5.92
N LEU A 212 -13.88 19.95 -5.45
CA LEU A 212 -13.31 21.06 -6.22
C LEU A 212 -12.53 20.54 -7.43
N SER A 213 -12.60 21.28 -8.54
CA SER A 213 -11.74 21.08 -9.71
C SER A 213 -10.27 21.34 -9.36
N PRO A 214 -9.32 20.62 -10.01
CA PRO A 214 -7.89 20.86 -9.83
C PRO A 214 -7.45 22.28 -10.23
N GLU A 215 -8.24 23.00 -11.04
CA GLU A 215 -8.01 24.40 -11.41
C GLU A 215 -8.15 25.35 -10.21
N VAL A 216 -9.12 25.08 -9.33
CA VAL A 216 -9.38 25.88 -8.13
C VAL A 216 -8.42 25.48 -7.01
N ARG A 217 -8.29 24.17 -6.77
CA ARG A 217 -7.40 23.63 -5.74
C ARG A 217 -7.02 22.20 -6.09
N LYS A 218 -5.73 21.95 -6.23
CA LYS A 218 -5.20 20.58 -6.29
C LYS A 218 -5.29 19.92 -4.92
N GLY A 219 -5.91 18.75 -4.85
CA GLY A 219 -6.01 17.96 -3.63
C GLY A 219 -4.64 17.43 -3.18
N VAL A 220 -4.48 17.22 -1.87
CA VAL A 220 -3.21 16.69 -1.32
C VAL A 220 -3.00 15.22 -1.70
N LEU A 221 -4.07 14.41 -1.67
CA LEU A 221 -4.01 13.00 -2.07
C LEU A 221 -3.64 12.82 -3.55
N PRO A 222 -4.29 13.51 -4.52
CA PRO A 222 -3.85 13.53 -5.91
C PRO A 222 -2.37 13.89 -6.08
N GLN A 223 -1.90 14.96 -5.43
CA GLN A 223 -0.50 15.40 -5.51
C GLN A 223 0.47 14.34 -4.98
N MET A 224 0.17 13.75 -3.83
CA MET A 224 0.99 12.69 -3.25
C MET A 224 1.04 11.44 -4.13
N LEU A 225 -0.11 11.02 -4.69
CA LEU A 225 -0.17 9.87 -5.59
C LEU A 225 0.56 10.16 -6.91
N GLN A 226 0.45 11.38 -7.44
CA GLN A 226 1.16 11.82 -8.63
C GLN A 226 2.68 11.78 -8.40
N ALA A 227 3.16 12.33 -7.29
CA ALA A 227 4.58 12.26 -6.91
C ALA A 227 5.08 10.80 -6.85
N LEU A 228 4.31 9.89 -6.24
CA LEU A 228 4.65 8.45 -6.22
C LEU A 228 4.67 7.80 -7.62
N LEU A 229 3.83 8.27 -8.55
CA LEU A 229 3.82 7.78 -9.93
C LEU A 229 5.01 8.32 -10.73
N ASP A 230 5.32 9.60 -10.59
CA ASP A 230 6.40 10.27 -11.29
C ASP A 230 7.75 9.72 -10.83
N THR A 231 7.97 9.60 -9.51
CA THR A 231 9.17 8.93 -8.96
C THR A 231 9.31 7.50 -9.48
N ARG A 232 8.21 6.77 -9.70
CA ARG A 232 8.29 5.44 -10.30
C ARG A 232 8.81 5.48 -11.73
N LEU A 233 8.36 6.45 -12.52
CA LEU A 233 8.80 6.60 -13.90
C LEU A 233 10.29 6.95 -13.94
N GLU A 234 10.74 7.83 -13.04
CA GLU A 234 12.15 8.17 -12.86
C GLU A 234 12.99 6.95 -12.48
N VAL A 235 12.57 6.16 -11.46
CA VAL A 235 13.28 4.93 -11.07
C VAL A 235 13.32 3.91 -12.22
N LEU A 236 12.25 3.80 -13.00
CA LEU A 236 12.21 2.93 -14.18
C LEU A 236 13.15 3.41 -15.29
N ALA A 237 13.25 4.72 -15.52
CA ALA A 237 14.19 5.29 -16.46
C ALA A 237 15.64 5.05 -16.00
N ALA A 238 15.94 5.30 -14.73
CA ALA A 238 17.24 5.02 -14.12
C ALA A 238 17.61 3.54 -14.24
N LEU A 239 16.67 2.62 -13.99
CA LEU A 239 16.87 1.18 -14.18
C LEU A 239 17.26 0.83 -15.62
N LYS A 240 16.59 1.43 -16.61
CA LYS A 240 16.92 1.21 -18.03
C LYS A 240 18.31 1.71 -18.39
N HIS A 241 18.71 2.86 -17.84
CA HIS A 241 20.05 3.42 -18.06
C HIS A 241 21.15 2.55 -17.42
N VAL A 242 20.91 2.02 -16.22
CA VAL A 242 21.88 1.20 -15.48
C VAL A 242 21.91 -0.26 -15.97
N ALA A 243 20.84 -0.77 -16.58
CA ALA A 243 20.73 -2.17 -17.04
C ALA A 243 21.57 -2.51 -18.30
N GLN A 244 22.56 -1.68 -18.65
CA GLN A 244 23.54 -2.03 -19.67
C GLN A 244 24.46 -3.17 -19.17
N PRO A 245 24.94 -4.07 -20.06
CA PRO A 245 25.63 -5.32 -19.66
C PRO A 245 26.94 -5.14 -18.87
N SER A 246 27.48 -3.92 -18.81
CA SER A 246 28.66 -3.52 -18.02
C SER A 246 28.32 -2.61 -16.82
N GLY A 247 27.03 -2.47 -16.47
CA GLY A 247 26.54 -1.61 -15.41
C GLY A 247 26.73 -2.14 -13.98
N ASP A 248 26.58 -1.25 -13.00
CA ASP A 248 26.73 -1.56 -11.58
C ASP A 248 25.58 -2.45 -11.06
N ASN A 249 25.90 -3.73 -10.83
CA ASN A 249 25.00 -4.73 -10.23
C ASN A 249 24.45 -4.31 -8.86
N HIS A 250 25.16 -3.49 -8.09
CA HIS A 250 24.69 -3.00 -6.80
C HIS A 250 23.60 -1.95 -6.98
N MET A 251 23.83 -0.96 -7.84
CA MET A 251 22.87 0.09 -8.15
C MET A 251 21.57 -0.47 -8.75
N GLN A 252 21.67 -1.45 -9.66
CA GLN A 252 20.49 -2.11 -10.21
C GLN A 252 19.64 -2.77 -9.12
N ARG A 253 20.26 -3.36 -8.09
CA ARG A 253 19.55 -3.98 -6.96
C ARG A 253 18.80 -2.93 -6.13
N ILE A 254 19.45 -1.81 -5.82
CA ILE A 254 18.82 -0.72 -5.05
C ILE A 254 17.59 -0.20 -5.80
N LEU A 255 17.76 0.14 -7.08
CA LEU A 255 16.68 0.67 -7.91
C LEU A 255 15.53 -0.33 -8.06
N GLN A 256 15.81 -1.63 -8.13
CA GLN A 256 14.78 -2.67 -8.18
C GLN A 256 13.97 -2.76 -6.88
N GLU A 257 14.63 -2.62 -5.72
CA GLU A 257 13.94 -2.61 -4.42
C GLU A 257 13.14 -1.31 -4.22
N GLN A 258 13.66 -0.16 -4.66
CA GLN A 258 12.92 1.11 -4.71
C GLN A 258 11.66 1.00 -5.57
N GLN A 259 11.78 0.42 -6.78
CA GLN A 259 10.64 0.20 -7.66
C GLN A 259 9.56 -0.68 -7.01
N THR A 260 9.99 -1.67 -6.22
CA THR A 260 9.12 -2.59 -5.46
C THR A 260 8.45 -1.87 -4.29
N ALA A 261 9.18 -1.00 -3.58
CA ALA A 261 8.64 -0.14 -2.53
C ALA A 261 7.50 0.74 -3.06
N ILE A 262 7.76 1.45 -4.16
CA ILE A 262 6.77 2.34 -4.80
C ILE A 262 5.60 1.54 -5.38
N LYS A 263 5.85 0.31 -5.86
CA LYS A 263 4.75 -0.58 -6.30
C LYS A 263 3.83 -0.91 -5.13
N ASN A 264 4.38 -1.26 -3.98
CA ASN A 264 3.61 -1.61 -2.79
C ASN A 264 2.93 -0.39 -2.17
N ALA A 265 3.56 0.79 -2.24
CA ALA A 265 2.96 2.04 -1.78
C ALA A 265 1.67 2.39 -2.53
N ARG A 266 1.61 2.08 -3.82
CA ARG A 266 0.45 2.35 -4.69
C ARG A 266 -0.63 1.27 -4.64
N LYS A 267 -0.39 0.13 -3.99
CA LYS A 267 -1.40 -0.93 -3.92
C LYS A 267 -2.59 -0.43 -3.11
N HIS A 268 -3.79 -0.70 -3.65
CA HIS A 268 -5.10 -0.39 -3.09
C HIS A 268 -5.20 -0.65 -1.57
N ASN A 269 -4.67 -1.78 -1.10
CA ASN A 269 -4.75 -2.15 0.31
C ASN A 269 -4.02 -1.18 1.25
N LEU A 270 -2.99 -0.47 0.79
CA LEU A 270 -2.32 0.53 1.62
C LEU A 270 -3.20 1.76 1.82
N TRP A 271 -4.06 2.12 0.87
CA TRP A 271 -4.89 3.33 0.97
C TRP A 271 -6.22 3.02 1.63
N VAL A 272 -6.81 1.86 1.30
CA VAL A 272 -8.09 1.40 1.85
C VAL A 272 -8.03 1.03 3.33
N HIS A 273 -6.92 0.48 3.84
CA HIS A 273 -6.82 0.10 5.26
C HIS A 273 -6.40 1.23 6.23
N CYS A 274 -5.98 2.40 5.74
CA CYS A 274 -4.99 3.21 6.47
C CYS A 274 -5.31 4.68 6.62
N GLY A 275 -6.45 5.09 6.12
CA GLY A 275 -6.85 6.50 6.12
C GLY A 275 -8.16 6.64 5.37
N LEU A 276 -8.36 5.82 4.33
CA LEU A 276 -9.69 5.67 3.77
C LEU A 276 -10.64 4.88 4.67
N LEU A 277 -10.30 4.24 5.78
CA LEU A 277 -11.36 3.76 6.70
C LEU A 277 -12.29 4.89 7.18
N TYR A 278 -11.81 6.14 7.16
CA TYR A 278 -12.57 7.36 7.45
C TYR A 278 -13.26 8.00 6.22
N TRP A 279 -12.89 7.58 4.99
CA TRP A 279 -13.30 8.20 3.73
C TRP A 279 -13.89 7.23 2.68
N THR A 280 -13.55 5.94 2.66
CA THR A 280 -14.29 4.90 1.94
C THR A 280 -15.71 4.88 2.47
N ASN A 281 -15.92 4.89 3.78
CA ASN A 281 -17.26 4.94 4.38
C ASN A 281 -18.04 6.20 3.99
N ALA A 282 -17.36 7.35 3.83
CA ALA A 282 -18.00 8.62 3.51
C ALA A 282 -18.17 8.89 2.00
N VAL A 283 -17.23 8.41 1.17
CA VAL A 283 -17.07 8.79 -0.24
C VAL A 283 -16.72 7.60 -1.13
N CYS A 284 -15.66 6.83 -0.88
CA CYS A 284 -15.17 5.89 -1.92
C CYS A 284 -15.77 4.48 -1.92
N GLY A 285 -16.62 4.13 -0.95
CA GLY A 285 -17.36 2.87 -0.84
C GLY A 285 -16.64 1.62 -1.39
N CYS A 286 -15.43 1.34 -0.92
CA CYS A 286 -14.73 0.10 -1.27
C CYS A 286 -14.41 -0.66 0.01
N ARG A 287 -14.91 -1.89 0.13
CA ARG A 287 -14.48 -2.82 1.18
C ARG A 287 -13.02 -3.20 0.92
N GLY A 288 -12.19 -3.02 1.93
CA GLY A 288 -11.04 -3.89 2.10
C GLY A 288 -11.58 -5.30 2.36
N CYS A 289 -11.15 -6.28 1.56
CA CYS A 289 -11.34 -7.67 1.90
C CYS A 289 -10.72 -7.90 3.28
N HIS A 290 -11.55 -8.16 4.29
CA HIS A 290 -11.09 -8.91 5.45
C HIS A 290 -10.54 -10.23 4.90
N SER A 291 -9.24 -10.44 5.06
CA SER A 291 -8.65 -11.76 4.96
C SER A 291 -9.18 -12.58 6.13
N HIS A 292 -10.42 -13.07 6.03
CA HIS A 292 -10.74 -14.34 6.65
C HIS A 292 -9.90 -15.38 5.91
N ALA A 293 -8.93 -15.91 6.65
CA ALA A 293 -8.28 -17.14 6.29
C ALA A 293 -9.37 -18.15 5.94
N TRP A 294 -9.29 -18.70 4.74
CA TRP A 294 -9.95 -19.96 4.42
C TRP A 294 -9.32 -21.01 5.34
N ALA A 295 -9.89 -21.18 6.53
CA ALA A 295 -9.84 -22.45 7.24
C ALA A 295 -10.70 -23.40 6.40
N SER A 296 -10.04 -24.40 5.83
CA SER A 296 -10.69 -25.51 5.13
C SER A 296 -11.28 -26.41 6.21
N ASP A 297 -12.59 -26.38 6.36
CA ASP A 297 -13.34 -27.56 6.78
C ASP A 297 -13.58 -28.41 5.54
N THR A 298 -12.79 -29.47 5.41
CA THR A 298 -13.05 -30.81 4.82
C THR A 298 -11.73 -31.55 4.81
#